data_AF-A0A8T2KCI7-F1
#
_entry.id   AF-A0A8T2KCI7-F1
#
_cell.length_a   1.000
_cell.length_b   1.000
_cell.length_c   1.000
_cell.angle_alpha   90.00
_cell.angle_beta   90.00
_cell.angle_gamma   90.00
#
_symmetry.space_group_name_H-M   'P 1'
#
loop_
_entity.id
_entity.type
_entity.pdbx_description
1 polymer ?
#
loop_
_entity_poly.entity_id
_entity_poly.type
_entity_poly.pdbx_seq_one_letter_code
_entity_poly.pdbx_strand_id
1 'polypeptide(L)'
;KKTIAQVLVHLHRNDFVAAEKCVRESYSIPGFSGSEDCIALEQLLEGYDQQDQDQVSEVCNSPLFKYMDNDYAKLALSLAVPGGGSKKKSPATPMGMETGQAQSGTQAEEEDDEYSGGLC
;
A
#
# COMPACT_ATOMS: atom_id res chain seq x y z
N LYS A 1 16.09 7.24 -2.94
CA LYS A 1 14.64 7.00 -2.81
C LYS A 1 13.83 8.28 -2.46
N LYS A 2 14.16 9.46 -3.01
CA LYS A 2 13.38 10.70 -2.71
C LYS A 2 12.15 10.87 -3.63
N THR A 3 12.20 10.32 -4.84
CA THR A 3 11.12 10.41 -5.83
C THR A 3 9.81 9.79 -5.37
N ILE A 4 9.84 8.55 -4.90
CA ILE A 4 8.62 7.81 -4.50
C ILE A 4 7.87 8.56 -3.39
N ALA A 5 8.60 9.05 -2.39
CA ALA A 5 8.07 9.87 -1.32
C ALA A 5 7.41 11.16 -1.85
N GLN A 6 8.04 11.86 -2.81
CA GLN A 6 7.45 13.05 -3.42
C GLN A 6 6.14 12.75 -4.13
N VAL A 7 6.13 11.71 -4.98
CA VAL A 7 4.94 11.31 -5.74
C VAL A 7 3.79 10.95 -4.79
N LEU A 8 4.07 10.19 -3.75
CA LEU A 8 3.11 9.85 -2.69
C LEU A 8 2.49 11.09 -2.02
N VAL A 9 3.31 12.09 -1.69
CA VAL A 9 2.82 13.33 -1.07
C VAL A 9 1.93 14.13 -2.04
N HIS A 10 2.27 14.18 -3.32
CA HIS A 10 1.45 14.84 -4.33
C HIS A 10 0.11 14.12 -4.54
N LEU A 11 0.12 12.79 -4.63
CA LEU A 11 -1.10 11.99 -4.75
C LEU A 11 -2.01 12.13 -3.52
N HIS A 12 -1.45 12.18 -2.31
CA HIS A 12 -2.22 12.41 -1.09
C HIS A 12 -2.85 13.82 -1.04
N ARG A 13 -2.30 14.79 -1.78
CA ARG A 13 -2.87 16.14 -1.93
C ARG A 13 -3.86 16.23 -3.10
N ASN A 14 -4.18 15.11 -3.73
CA ASN A 14 -4.98 15.02 -4.95
C ASN A 14 -4.38 15.85 -6.11
N ASP A 15 -3.05 16.01 -6.13
CA ASP A 15 -2.32 16.73 -7.16
C ASP A 15 -1.65 15.75 -8.13
N PHE A 16 -2.48 15.16 -8.99
CA PHE A 16 -2.04 14.16 -9.97
C PHE A 16 -1.04 14.74 -10.98
N VAL A 17 -1.26 15.99 -11.42
CA VAL A 17 -0.38 16.65 -12.41
C VAL A 17 1.03 16.84 -11.83
N ALA A 18 1.15 17.25 -10.56
CA ALA A 18 2.46 17.35 -9.92
C ALA A 18 3.10 15.97 -9.72
N ALA A 19 2.32 14.95 -9.37
CA ALA A 19 2.80 13.58 -9.22
C ALA A 19 3.39 13.03 -10.53
N GLU A 20 2.65 13.13 -11.64
CA GLU A 20 3.11 12.72 -12.98
C GLU A 20 4.39 13.48 -13.37
N LYS A 21 4.43 14.79 -13.11
CA LYS A 21 5.61 15.60 -13.41
C LYS A 21 6.84 15.15 -12.61
N CYS A 22 6.68 14.81 -11.33
CA CYS A 22 7.76 14.28 -10.51
C CYS A 22 8.30 12.94 -11.04
N VAL A 23 7.43 12.05 -11.52
CA VAL A 23 7.86 10.80 -12.17
C VAL A 23 8.58 11.12 -13.48
N ARG A 24 8.04 12.03 -14.31
CA ARG A 24 8.66 12.51 -15.56
C ARG A 24 10.08 13.04 -15.34
N GLU A 25 10.27 13.90 -14.34
CA GLU A 25 11.59 14.44 -13.96
C GLU A 25 12.53 13.32 -13.49
N SER A 26 12.00 12.28 -12.86
CA SER A 26 12.79 11.17 -12.34
C SER A 26 13.27 10.20 -13.41
N TYR A 27 12.61 10.09 -14.57
CA TYR A 27 13.17 9.34 -15.71
C TYR A 27 14.48 9.93 -16.23
N SER A 28 14.75 11.22 -15.95
CA SER A 28 16.04 11.82 -16.31
C SER A 28 17.19 11.31 -15.43
N ILE A 29 16.89 10.56 -14.36
CA ILE A 29 17.89 9.97 -13.48
C ILE A 29 18.35 8.63 -14.10
N PRO A 30 19.65 8.47 -14.39
CA PRO A 30 20.17 7.23 -14.94
C PRO A 30 19.94 6.06 -13.97
N GLY A 31 19.36 4.97 -14.48
CA GLY A 31 19.02 3.78 -13.69
C GLY A 31 17.61 3.77 -13.10
N PHE A 32 16.84 4.85 -13.23
CA PHE A 32 15.47 4.93 -12.72
C PHE A 32 14.46 4.26 -13.68
N SER A 33 14.55 4.50 -14.99
CA SER A 33 13.52 4.06 -15.96
C SER A 33 13.32 2.53 -16.07
N GLY A 34 14.28 1.72 -15.62
CA GLY A 34 14.17 0.26 -15.61
C GLY A 34 14.14 -0.34 -14.21
N SER A 35 14.06 0.50 -13.18
CA SER A 35 13.98 0.06 -11.79
C SER A 35 12.55 -0.33 -11.43
N GLU A 36 12.41 -1.23 -10.45
CA GLU A 36 11.11 -1.57 -9.86
C GLU A 36 10.39 -0.33 -9.31
N ASP A 37 11.14 0.70 -8.90
CA ASP A 37 10.60 1.99 -8.44
C ASP A 37 9.75 2.66 -9.54
N CYS A 38 10.24 2.65 -10.79
CA CYS A 38 9.54 3.25 -11.92
C CYS A 38 8.26 2.48 -12.25
N ILE A 39 8.38 1.15 -12.34
CA ILE A 39 7.26 0.25 -12.67
C ILE A 39 6.14 0.36 -11.61
N ALA A 40 6.51 0.46 -10.33
CA ALA A 40 5.55 0.64 -9.25
C ALA A 40 4.88 2.02 -9.31
N LEU A 41 5.63 3.09 -9.62
CA LEU A 41 5.07 4.44 -9.73
C LEU A 41 4.16 4.61 -10.95
N GLU A 42 4.48 3.98 -12.09
CA GLU A 42 3.63 3.96 -13.28
C GLU A 42 2.31 3.25 -12.99
N GLN A 43 2.34 2.04 -12.41
CA GLN A 43 1.13 1.32 -12.02
C GLN A 43 0.31 2.09 -10.98
N LEU A 44 0.97 2.76 -10.02
CA LEU A 44 0.29 3.58 -9.02
C LEU A 44 -0.45 4.76 -9.68
N LEU A 45 0.21 5.47 -10.59
CA LEU A 45 -0.38 6.60 -11.32
C LEU A 45 -1.53 6.14 -12.23
N GLU A 46 -1.34 5.03 -12.94
CA GLU A 46 -2.36 4.45 -13.82
C GLU A 46 -3.62 4.06 -13.04
N GLY A 47 -3.48 3.35 -11.92
CA GLY A 47 -4.62 2.99 -11.07
C GLY A 47 -5.29 4.22 -10.45
N TYR A 48 -4.53 5.26 -10.12
CA TYR A 48 -5.07 6.51 -9.59
C TYR A 48 -5.88 7.28 -10.65
N ASP A 49 -5.44 7.29 -11.92
CA ASP A 49 -6.13 7.90 -13.05
C ASP A 49 -7.40 7.12 -13.45
N GLN A 50 -7.31 5.78 -13.49
CA GLN A 50 -8.43 4.89 -13.76
C GLN A 50 -9.43 4.79 -12.59
N GLN A 51 -9.12 5.41 -11.46
CA GLN A 51 -9.88 5.33 -10.22
C GLN A 51 -10.03 3.89 -9.69
N ASP A 52 -9.04 3.04 -9.95
CA ASP A 52 -8.97 1.66 -9.48
C ASP A 52 -8.29 1.60 -8.10
N GLN A 53 -9.10 1.53 -7.06
CA GLN A 53 -8.63 1.49 -5.68
C GLN A 53 -7.91 0.18 -5.36
N ASP A 54 -8.33 -0.94 -5.96
CA ASP A 54 -7.75 -2.26 -5.70
C ASP A 54 -6.33 -2.31 -6.24
N GLN A 55 -6.12 -1.86 -7.48
CA GLN A 55 -4.79 -1.76 -8.10
C GLN A 55 -3.86 -0.84 -7.30
N VAL A 56 -4.32 0.36 -6.93
CA VAL A 56 -3.52 1.30 -6.11
C VAL A 56 -3.16 0.66 -4.76
N SER A 57 -4.10 -0.05 -4.12
CA SER A 57 -3.85 -0.69 -2.84
C SER A 57 -2.87 -1.86 -2.91
N GLU A 58 -2.88 -2.62 -4.01
CA GLU A 58 -1.94 -3.72 -4.26
C GLU A 58 -0.53 -3.18 -4.43
N VAL A 59 -0.37 -2.13 -5.24
CA VAL A 59 0.90 -1.44 -5.46
C VAL A 59 1.42 -0.83 -4.14
N CYS A 60 0.58 -0.13 -3.37
CA CYS A 60 0.96 0.41 -2.06
C CYS A 60 1.29 -0.69 -1.01
N ASN A 61 0.81 -1.92 -1.21
CA ASN A 61 1.17 -3.08 -0.39
C ASN A 61 2.43 -3.82 -0.86
N SER A 62 3.04 -3.39 -1.96
CA SER A 62 4.29 -3.94 -2.48
C SER A 62 5.44 -3.77 -1.46
N PRO A 63 6.40 -4.71 -1.40
CA PRO A 63 7.61 -4.58 -0.59
C PRO A 63 8.33 -3.24 -0.78
N LEU A 64 8.23 -2.67 -1.97
CA LEU A 64 8.83 -1.38 -2.33
C LEU A 64 8.34 -0.23 -1.44
N PHE A 65 7.04 -0.19 -1.13
CA PHE A 65 6.44 0.80 -0.25
C PHE A 65 6.47 0.38 1.23
N LYS A 66 6.31 -0.91 1.51
CA LYS A 66 6.37 -1.45 2.88
C LYS A 66 7.73 -1.30 3.54
N TYR A 67 8.81 -1.33 2.76
CA TYR A 67 10.17 -1.13 3.26
C TYR A 67 10.63 0.34 3.21
N MET A 68 9.76 1.29 2.84
CA MET A 68 10.02 2.71 3.11
C MET A 68 9.91 3.01 4.60
N ASP A 69 10.33 4.20 5.01
CA ASP A 69 10.13 4.65 6.39
C ASP A 69 8.64 4.56 6.76
N ASN A 70 8.39 4.25 8.03
CA ASN A 70 7.05 3.98 8.56
C ASN A 70 6.02 5.07 8.20
N ASP A 71 6.43 6.33 8.13
CA ASP A 71 5.56 7.45 7.76
C ASP A 71 5.11 7.36 6.29
N TYR A 72 6.01 7.03 5.37
CA TYR A 72 5.66 6.87 3.95
C TYR A 72 4.88 5.59 3.68
N ALA A 73 5.21 4.50 4.38
CA ALA A 73 4.44 3.26 4.28
C ALA A 73 2.99 3.46 4.74
N LYS A 74 2.78 4.16 5.86
CA LYS A 74 1.44 4.53 6.34
C LYS A 74 0.72 5.46 5.38
N LEU A 75 1.43 6.45 4.82
CA LEU A 75 0.86 7.39 3.87
C LEU A 75 0.41 6.68 2.59
N ALA A 76 1.21 5.74 2.06
CA ALA A 76 0.85 4.90 0.93
C ALA A 76 -0.39 4.04 1.22
N LEU A 77 -0.46 3.40 2.39
CA LEU A 77 -1.64 2.62 2.79
C LEU A 77 -2.90 3.46 3.00
N SER A 78 -2.75 4.75 3.31
CA SER A 78 -3.87 5.69 3.45
C SER A 78 -4.29 6.35 2.13
N LEU A 79 -3.59 6.06 1.03
CA LEU A 79 -3.85 6.66 -0.27
C LEU A 79 -5.17 6.16 -0.85
N ALA A 80 -6.02 7.09 -1.27
CA ALA A 80 -7.31 6.81 -1.88
C ALA A 80 -7.42 7.48 -3.25
N VAL A 81 -8.03 6.78 -4.21
CA VAL A 81 -8.23 7.29 -5.57
C VAL A 81 -9.29 8.39 -5.61
N PRO A 82 -9.10 9.43 -6.44
CA PRO A 82 -9.97 10.59 -6.46
C PRO A 82 -11.29 10.16 -7.11
N GLY A 83 -12.40 10.20 -6.37
CA GLY A 83 -13.71 9.75 -6.87
C GLY A 83 -14.04 8.27 -6.63
N GLY A 84 -13.12 7.50 -6.04
CA GLY A 84 -13.39 6.18 -5.47
C GLY A 84 -14.28 6.31 -4.23
N GLY A 85 -15.59 6.33 -4.43
CA GLY A 85 -16.58 6.45 -3.37
C GLY A 85 -16.69 5.18 -2.50
N SER A 86 -15.69 4.89 -1.70
CA SER A 86 -15.78 3.89 -0.62
C SER A 86 -15.26 4.50 0.69
N LYS A 87 -16.23 5.04 1.46
CA LYS A 87 -16.21 5.35 2.89
C LYS A 87 -14.81 5.43 3.55
N LYS A 88 -14.39 6.67 3.82
CA LYS A 88 -13.55 7.10 4.95
C LYS A 88 -12.96 5.95 5.78
N LYS A 89 -11.66 5.67 5.57
CA LYS A 89 -10.77 5.38 6.70
C LYS A 89 -9.75 6.50 6.76
N SER A 90 -10.11 7.55 7.49
CA SER A 90 -9.16 8.55 8.00
C SER A 90 -9.55 8.82 9.47
N PRO A 91 -8.65 9.34 10.31
CA PRO A 91 -7.62 8.56 11.04
C PRO A 91 -7.73 8.78 12.56
N ALA A 92 -7.21 7.87 13.40
CA ALA A 92 -6.92 8.17 14.81
C ALA A 92 -5.73 7.35 15.34
N THR A 93 -4.66 8.07 15.65
CA THR A 93 -3.48 7.79 16.50
C THR A 93 -3.87 7.39 17.95
N PRO A 94 -2.92 7.23 18.91
CA PRO A 94 -1.85 6.24 19.09
C PRO A 94 -2.11 5.36 20.34
N MET A 95 -1.83 4.06 20.33
CA MET A 95 -1.94 3.25 21.57
C MET A 95 -0.55 3.05 22.20
N GLY A 96 -0.24 3.94 23.14
CA GLY A 96 0.78 3.70 24.14
C GLY A 96 0.36 2.59 25.10
N MET A 97 1.35 1.80 25.50
CA MET A 97 1.56 1.19 26.83
C MET A 97 0.32 0.98 27.71
N GLU A 98 -0.07 -0.26 28.00
CA GLU A 98 -0.11 -0.82 29.37
C GLU A 98 -0.61 -2.29 29.36
N THR A 99 0.07 -3.07 30.19
CA THR A 99 -0.16 -4.46 30.62
C THR A 99 -1.59 -4.78 31.06
N GLY A 100 -2.08 -5.98 30.72
CA GLY A 100 -3.29 -6.53 31.33
C GLY A 100 -3.55 -7.98 30.91
N GLN A 101 -3.54 -8.87 31.89
CA GLN A 101 -3.63 -10.33 31.84
C GLN A 101 -5.11 -10.81 31.83
N ALA A 102 -5.33 -12.11 31.56
CA ALA A 102 -6.55 -12.92 31.77
C ALA A 102 -7.67 -12.82 30.70
N GLN A 103 -8.47 -13.85 30.39
CA GLN A 103 -8.39 -15.32 30.36
C GLN A 103 -9.75 -15.79 29.77
N SER A 104 -9.72 -16.92 29.06
CA SER A 104 -10.79 -17.95 29.00
C SER A 104 -12.09 -17.73 28.22
N GLY A 105 -12.44 -18.72 27.37
CA GLY A 105 -13.76 -18.90 26.77
C GLY A 105 -13.79 -19.93 25.62
N THR A 106 -13.85 -21.21 25.97
CA THR A 106 -13.90 -22.46 25.18
C THR A 106 -15.14 -22.66 24.28
N GLN A 107 -14.96 -23.28 23.10
CA GLN A 107 -15.83 -24.28 22.42
C GLN A 107 -15.08 -24.80 21.15
N ALA A 108 -14.37 -25.94 21.16
CA ALA A 108 -14.79 -27.36 21.00
C ALA A 108 -15.56 -27.63 19.67
N GLU A 109 -14.89 -28.18 18.62
CA GLU A 109 -14.93 -29.61 18.15
C GLU A 109 -15.95 -29.72 16.96
N GLU A 110 -15.80 -30.36 15.79
CA GLU A 110 -15.02 -31.49 15.20
C GLU A 110 -14.92 -31.20 13.66
N GLU A 111 -13.81 -31.40 12.93
CA GLU A 111 -13.14 -32.62 12.41
C GLU A 111 -13.69 -33.16 11.06
N ASP A 112 -12.82 -33.85 10.30
CA ASP A 112 -12.96 -34.50 8.97
C ASP A 112 -12.99 -33.59 7.70
N ASP A 113 -12.26 -33.83 6.61
CA ASP A 113 -11.28 -34.85 6.23
C ASP A 113 -10.65 -34.48 4.86
N GLU A 114 -9.72 -35.30 4.37
CA GLU A 114 -9.20 -35.31 2.98
C GLU A 114 -7.87 -34.59 2.69
N TYR A 115 -6.83 -34.92 3.49
CA TYR A 115 -5.45 -34.77 3.03
C TYR A 115 -5.02 -36.01 2.23
N SER A 116 -5.11 -35.90 0.89
CA SER A 116 -4.81 -36.94 -0.08
C SER A 116 -3.36 -37.44 0.03
N GLY A 117 -3.19 -38.69 0.49
CA GLY A 117 -1.94 -39.43 0.46
C GLY A 117 -1.74 -40.13 -0.89
N GLY A 118 -0.60 -39.87 -1.53
CA GLY A 118 -0.21 -40.54 -2.78
C GLY A 118 1.30 -40.57 -2.97
N LEU A 119 1.97 -41.50 -2.31
CA LEU A 119 3.35 -41.88 -2.64
C LEU A 119 3.61 -43.36 -2.28
N CYS A 120 3.28 -44.27 -3.20
CA CYS A 120 3.96 -45.55 -3.41
C CYS A 120 3.58 -46.11 -4.79
#